data_AF-A0A7K0SDU1-F1
#
_entry.id   AF-A0A7K0SDU1-F1
#
_cell.length_a   1.000
_cell.length_b   1.000
_cell.length_c   1.000
_cell.angle_alpha   90.00
_cell.angle_beta   90.00
_cell.angle_gamma   90.00
#
_symmetry.space_group_name_H-M   'P 1'
#
loop_
_entity.id
_entity.type
_entity.pdbx_description
1 polymer ?
#
loop_
_entity_poly.entity_id
_entity_poly.type
_entity_poly.pdbx_seq_one_letter_code
_entity_poly.pdbx_strand_id
1 'polypeptide(L)'
;MKSARSIRIFTGISIAVLTISAVSALAFTTVTASIEKIDAFAGLDKRPEKKSSAVNYLIVGSDTREGLTKAEQKELRVGSVKTAAGKRSDTMLLVHV
;
A
#
# COMPACT_ATOMS: atom_id res chain seq x y z
N MET A 1 -24.50 30.00 -33.90
CA MET A 1 -23.40 30.24 -32.94
C MET A 1 -23.50 29.48 -31.60
N LYS A 2 -24.60 28.78 -31.27
CA LYS A 2 -24.74 28.04 -29.98
C LYS A 2 -23.84 26.80 -29.84
N SER A 3 -23.60 26.07 -30.94
CA SER A 3 -22.78 24.84 -30.98
C SER A 3 -21.31 25.05 -30.54
N ALA A 4 -20.68 26.15 -30.95
CA ALA A 4 -19.27 26.40 -30.64
C ALA A 4 -19.00 26.61 -29.14
N ARG A 5 -19.96 27.15 -28.38
CA ARG A 5 -19.84 27.28 -26.91
C ARG A 5 -19.97 25.92 -26.23
N SER A 6 -20.94 25.11 -26.64
CA SER A 6 -21.13 23.76 -26.09
C SER A 6 -19.91 22.87 -26.34
N ILE A 7 -19.33 22.91 -27.55
CA ILE A 7 -18.11 22.15 -27.87
C ILE A 7 -16.96 22.56 -26.95
N ARG A 8 -16.72 23.86 -26.76
CA ARG A 8 -15.67 24.35 -25.85
C ARG A 8 -15.87 23.91 -24.39
N ILE A 9 -17.12 23.89 -23.92
CA ILE A 9 -17.45 23.41 -22.57
C ILE A 9 -17.15 21.91 -22.45
N PHE A 10 -17.61 21.09 -23.40
CA PHE A 10 -17.34 19.65 -23.37
C PHE A 10 -15.84 19.34 -23.46
N THR A 11 -15.11 20.02 -24.35
CA THR A 11 -13.65 19.88 -24.43
C THR A 11 -12.98 20.28 -23.11
N GLY A 12 -13.42 21.36 -22.46
CA GLY A 12 -12.91 21.77 -21.16
C GLY A 12 -13.15 20.72 -20.07
N ILE A 13 -14.35 20.12 -20.03
CA ILE A 13 -14.67 19.03 -19.10
C ILE A 13 -13.81 17.80 -19.38
N SER A 14 -13.67 17.39 -20.65
CA SER A 14 -12.82 16.24 -21.01
C SER A 14 -11.37 16.45 -20.62
N ILE A 15 -10.81 17.64 -20.84
CA ILE A 15 -9.46 17.99 -20.40
C ILE A 15 -9.38 17.92 -18.87
N ALA A 16 -10.34 18.50 -18.16
CA ALA A 16 -10.37 18.46 -16.70
C ALA A 16 -10.37 17.01 -16.18
N VAL A 17 -11.24 16.16 -16.69
CA VAL A 17 -11.29 14.74 -16.32
C VAL A 17 -9.95 14.04 -16.60
N LEU A 18 -9.39 14.23 -17.80
CA LEU A 18 -8.09 13.65 -18.15
C LEU A 18 -6.97 14.12 -17.23
N THR A 19 -6.92 15.42 -16.91
CA THR A 19 -5.90 15.96 -16.00
C THR A 19 -6.03 15.39 -14.59
N ILE A 20 -7.26 15.28 -14.06
CA ILE A 20 -7.50 14.69 -12.74
C ILE A 20 -7.09 13.22 -12.74
N SER A 21 -7.50 12.44 -13.74
CA SER A 21 -7.12 11.03 -13.85
C SER A 21 -5.61 10.83 -13.96
N ALA A 22 -4.92 11.67 -14.72
CA ALA A 22 -3.46 11.62 -14.85
C ALA A 22 -2.77 11.92 -13.51
N VAL A 23 -3.21 12.95 -12.80
CA VAL A 23 -2.66 13.29 -11.47
C VAL A 23 -2.93 12.17 -10.47
N SER A 24 -4.13 11.60 -10.44
CA SER A 24 -4.45 10.46 -9.57
C SER A 24 -3.62 9.22 -9.89
N ALA A 25 -3.43 8.90 -11.17
CA ALA A 25 -2.58 7.79 -11.58
C ALA A 25 -1.13 8.00 -11.12
N LEU A 26 -0.57 9.19 -11.33
CA LEU A 26 0.77 9.51 -10.86
C LEU A 26 0.89 9.37 -9.35
N ALA A 27 -0.04 9.95 -8.58
CA ALA A 27 -0.05 9.83 -7.12
C ALA A 27 -0.15 8.37 -6.66
N PHE A 28 -0.98 7.55 -7.31
CA PHE A 28 -1.10 6.13 -6.94
C PHE A 28 0.16 5.34 -7.28
N THR A 29 0.79 5.62 -8.42
CA THR A 29 2.04 4.96 -8.82
C THR A 29 3.19 5.30 -7.88
N THR A 30 3.32 6.54 -7.43
CA THR A 30 4.39 6.93 -6.50
C THR A 30 4.21 6.28 -5.14
N VAL A 31 2.99 6.27 -4.61
CA VAL A 31 2.67 5.57 -3.34
C VAL A 31 2.92 4.07 -3.48
N THR A 32 2.46 3.46 -4.57
CA THR A 32 2.67 2.02 -4.80
C THR A 32 4.16 1.68 -4.96
N ALA A 33 4.95 2.57 -5.57
CA ALA A 33 6.39 2.39 -5.72
C ALA A 33 7.15 2.52 -4.39
N SER A 34 6.64 3.29 -3.43
CA SER A 34 7.24 3.38 -2.09
C SER A 34 7.02 2.14 -1.21
N ILE A 35 6.14 1.22 -1.62
CA ILE A 35 5.91 -0.02 -0.87
C ILE A 35 7.03 -1.01 -1.20
N GLU A 36 7.82 -1.37 -0.19
CA GLU A 36 8.81 -2.43 -0.32
C GLU A 36 8.13 -3.78 -0.63
N LYS A 37 8.59 -4.42 -1.70
CA LYS A 37 8.10 -5.73 -2.11
C LYS A 37 9.18 -6.76 -1.84
N ILE A 38 8.83 -7.75 -1.04
CA ILE A 38 9.70 -8.89 -0.75
C ILE A 38 9.08 -10.14 -1.37
N ASP A 39 9.94 -11.02 -1.88
CA ASP A 39 9.50 -12.35 -2.29
C ASP A 39 9.32 -13.21 -1.03
N ALA A 40 8.08 -13.27 -0.54
CA ALA A 40 7.71 -14.09 0.61
C ALA A 40 7.76 -15.60 0.34
N PHE A 41 7.93 -16.02 -0.92
CA PHE A 41 7.91 -17.42 -1.32
C PHE A 41 9.25 -17.92 -1.88
N ALA A 42 10.30 -17.09 -1.86
CA ALA A 42 11.62 -17.49 -2.30
C ALA A 42 12.09 -18.76 -1.58
N GLY A 43 12.44 -19.80 -2.34
CA GLY A 43 12.89 -21.10 -1.81
C GLY A 43 11.78 -22.07 -1.39
N LEU A 44 10.50 -21.77 -1.69
CA LEU A 44 9.40 -22.72 -1.50
C LEU A 44 9.08 -23.47 -2.79
N ASP A 45 9.55 -24.72 -2.88
CA ASP A 45 9.34 -25.57 -4.07
C ASP A 45 8.04 -26.39 -4.04
N LYS A 46 7.46 -26.60 -2.84
CA LYS A 46 6.29 -27.48 -2.64
C LYS A 46 5.03 -26.70 -2.27
N ARG A 47 4.59 -25.81 -3.17
CA ARG A 47 3.31 -25.11 -2.98
C ARG A 47 2.15 -26.04 -3.36
N PRO A 48 1.07 -26.14 -2.55
CA PRO A 48 -0.12 -26.89 -2.92
C PRO A 48 -0.70 -26.39 -4.23
N GLU A 49 -1.25 -27.30 -5.03
CA GLU A 49 -1.92 -26.94 -6.28
C GLU A 49 -3.10 -25.99 -6.01
N LYS A 50 -3.25 -24.99 -6.88
CA LYS A 50 -4.34 -24.02 -6.80
C LYS A 50 -5.65 -24.71 -7.16
N LYS A 51 -6.39 -25.19 -6.15
CA LYS A 51 -7.67 -25.90 -6.33
C LYS A 51 -8.86 -24.99 -6.65
N SER A 52 -8.74 -23.67 -6.42
CA SER A 52 -9.82 -22.70 -6.58
C SER A 52 -9.30 -21.40 -7.17
N SER A 53 -10.17 -20.63 -7.85
CA SER A 53 -9.87 -19.27 -8.28
C SER A 53 -9.70 -18.29 -7.11
N ALA A 54 -10.19 -18.65 -5.92
CA ALA A 54 -10.13 -17.84 -4.72
C ALA A 54 -8.70 -17.44 -4.33
N VAL A 55 -8.58 -16.25 -3.74
CA VAL A 55 -7.32 -15.63 -3.33
C VAL A 55 -7.29 -15.50 -1.82
N ASN A 56 -6.19 -15.96 -1.22
CA ASN A 56 -5.94 -15.79 0.20
C ASN A 56 -4.92 -14.68 0.40
N TYR A 57 -5.31 -13.63 1.13
CA TYR A 57 -4.43 -12.57 1.58
C TYR A 57 -4.10 -12.80 3.05
N LEU A 58 -2.80 -12.94 3.37
CA LEU A 58 -2.32 -12.89 4.74
C LEU A 58 -1.89 -11.46 5.06
N ILE A 59 -2.62 -10.80 5.95
CA ILE A 59 -2.32 -9.44 6.40
C ILE A 59 -1.67 -9.56 7.77
N VAL A 60 -0.46 -9.01 7.89
CA VAL A 60 0.32 -9.06 9.13
C VAL A 60 0.61 -7.63 9.59
N GLY A 61 0.07 -7.26 10.74
CA GLY A 61 0.40 -6.01 11.44
C GLY A 61 1.69 -6.20 12.22
N SER A 62 2.80 -5.67 11.70
CA SER A 62 4.10 -5.70 12.38
C SER A 62 4.33 -4.38 13.12
N ASP A 63 4.40 -4.41 14.46
CA ASP A 63 4.86 -3.26 15.25
C ASP A 63 6.39 -3.32 15.33
N THR A 64 7.08 -2.73 14.36
CA THR A 64 8.54 -2.62 14.37
C THR A 64 8.96 -1.29 14.99
N ARG A 65 9.79 -1.35 16.04
CA ARG A 65 10.39 -0.17 16.69
C ARG A 65 11.81 0.13 16.19
N GLU A 66 12.18 -0.48 15.06
CA GLU A 66 13.47 -0.32 14.41
C GLU A 66 13.54 1.08 13.76
N GLY A 67 14.56 1.87 14.09
CA GLY A 67 14.77 3.22 13.53
C GLY A 67 14.35 4.40 14.40
N LEU A 68 13.65 4.18 15.53
CA LEU A 68 13.29 5.27 16.45
C LEU A 68 14.51 5.74 17.25
N THR A 69 14.74 7.06 17.28
CA THR A 69 15.76 7.67 18.14
C THR A 69 15.36 7.58 19.61
N LYS A 70 16.33 7.72 20.53
CA LYS A 70 16.05 7.69 21.98
C LYS A 70 15.07 8.79 22.42
N ALA A 71 15.01 9.90 21.70
CA ALA A 71 14.06 10.99 21.97
C ALA A 71 12.64 10.60 21.58
N GLU A 72 12.46 10.06 20.37
CA GLU A 72 11.16 9.58 19.87
C GLU A 72 10.64 8.39 20.70
N GLN A 73 11.53 7.51 21.17
CA GLN A 73 11.14 6.41 22.08
C GLN A 73 10.57 6.95 23.40
N LYS A 74 11.14 8.04 23.93
CA LYS A 74 10.68 8.66 25.18
C LYS A 74 9.37 9.43 24.99
N GLU A 75 9.21 10.11 23.86
CA GLU A 75 8.00 10.85 23.51
C GLU A 75 6.80 9.92 23.28
N LEU A 76 7.01 8.84 22.50
CA LEU A 76 6.00 7.83 22.22
C LEU A 76 5.81 6.84 23.39
N ARG A 77 6.58 6.98 24.47
CA ARG A 77 6.54 6.14 25.69
C ARG A 77 6.66 4.64 25.39
N VAL A 78 7.46 4.30 24.37
CA VAL A 78 7.72 2.92 23.97
C VAL A 78 8.95 2.38 24.69
N GLY A 79 8.92 1.10 25.09
CA GLY A 79 10.05 0.42 25.75
C GLY A 79 11.28 0.26 24.84
N SER A 80 12.45 0.00 25.43
CA SER A 80 13.72 -0.06 24.69
C SER A 80 13.81 -1.20 23.68
N VAL A 81 14.52 -0.95 22.56
CA VAL A 81 14.78 -1.92 21.48
C VAL A 81 15.38 -3.24 21.98
N LYS A 82 16.17 -3.23 23.08
CA LYS A 82 16.75 -4.43 23.70
C LYS A 82 15.71 -5.45 24.23
N THR A 83 14.50 -5.01 24.55
CA THR A 83 13.40 -5.87 25.03
C THR A 83 12.48 -6.34 23.91
N ALA A 84 12.58 -5.73 22.72
CA ALA A 84 11.78 -6.00 21.53
C ALA A 84 12.64 -6.58 20.40
N ALA A 85 13.48 -7.58 20.73
CA ALA A 85 14.21 -8.33 19.73
C ALA A 85 13.21 -9.02 18.78
N GLY A 86 13.13 -8.51 17.55
CA GLY A 86 12.35 -9.11 16.46
C GLY A 86 11.02 -8.40 16.20
N LYS A 87 10.79 -8.15 14.90
CA LYS A 87 9.54 -7.69 14.28
C LYS A 87 8.34 -8.46 14.84
N ARG A 88 7.74 -7.98 15.94
CA ARG A 88 6.57 -8.64 16.51
C ARG A 88 5.39 -8.35 15.60
N SER A 89 4.74 -9.42 15.17
CA SER A 89 3.48 -9.36 14.45
C SER A 89 2.38 -9.36 15.50
N ASP A 90 1.87 -8.18 15.84
CA ASP A 90 0.85 -8.02 16.88
C ASP A 90 -0.55 -8.37 16.35
N THR A 91 -0.72 -8.50 15.04
CA THR A 91 -1.98 -8.90 14.41
C THR A 91 -1.74 -9.71 13.14
N MET A 92 -2.48 -10.81 12.97
CA MET A 92 -2.50 -11.62 11.74
C MET A 92 -3.94 -11.87 11.32
N LEU A 93 -4.27 -11.55 10.07
CA LEU A 93 -5.60 -11.76 9.48
C LEU A 93 -5.45 -12.55 8.17
N LEU A 94 -6.27 -13.59 8.01
CA LEU A 94 -6.38 -14.32 6.74
C LEU A 94 -7.69 -13.92 6.06
N VAL A 95 -7.59 -13.24 4.93
CA VAL A 95 -8.74 -12.80 4.14
C VAL A 95 -8.86 -13.71 2.93
N HIS A 96 -10.02 -14.35 2.79
CA HIS A 96 -10.37 -15.19 1.65
C HIS A 96 -11.34 -14.45 0.75
N VAL A 97 -11.00 -14.31 -0.52
CA VAL A 97 -11.81 -13.64 -1.56
C VAL A 97 -12.09 -14.61 -2.69
#